data_AF-A0A4Q4CZK3-F1
#
_entry.id   AF-A0A4Q4CZK3-F1
#
_cell.length_a   1.000
_cell.length_b   1.000
_cell.length_c   1.000
_cell.angle_alpha   90.00
_cell.angle_beta   90.00
_cell.angle_gamma   90.00
#
_symmetry.space_group_name_H-M   'P 1'
#
loop_
_entity.id
_entity.type
_entity.pdbx_description
1 polymer ?
#
loop_
_entity_poly.entity_id
_entity_poly.type
_entity_poly.pdbx_seq_one_letter_code
_entity_poly.pdbx_strand_id
1 'polypeptide(L)'
;MKINAKDVASGALLILIAAIGLWLNQDHNLGSARRMGPGYMPMLVFYAQLGLGIIVLAMAFFNGPDPMEKWTKADVSMLPISIIAGTLAWYIAPVFGSFFESTYNALGLGMLVGFLVICYSKGWRLVGFICAAMCIFSLLLEKGGLMLALVATIGISALAEPEHRARPLGVLGLTIFLLAMCWWIFIKQLDIRVAVWPLQY
;
A
#
# COMPACT_ATOMS: atom_id res chain seq x y z
N MET A 1 -12.55 -30.75 17.94
CA MET A 1 -12.61 -29.46 17.22
C MET A 1 -11.54 -29.48 16.14
N LYS A 2 -11.90 -29.27 14.87
CA LYS A 2 -10.91 -29.11 13.79
C LYS A 2 -10.56 -27.62 13.79
N ILE A 3 -9.34 -27.28 14.20
CA ILE A 3 -8.89 -25.89 14.30
C ILE A 3 -8.47 -25.41 12.90
N ASN A 4 -8.95 -24.24 12.48
CA ASN A 4 -8.47 -23.59 11.26
C ASN A 4 -7.12 -22.90 11.53
N ALA A 5 -6.02 -23.51 11.10
CA ALA A 5 -4.67 -22.99 11.34
C ALA A 5 -4.44 -21.61 10.70
N LYS A 6 -5.08 -21.32 9.56
CA LYS A 6 -4.97 -20.01 8.89
C LYS A 6 -5.61 -18.90 9.72
N ASP A 7 -6.83 -19.14 10.21
CA ASP A 7 -7.57 -18.18 11.03
C ASP A 7 -6.89 -17.96 12.39
N VAL A 8 -6.29 -19.02 12.96
CA VAL A 8 -5.49 -18.88 14.19
C VAL A 8 -4.28 -17.98 13.94
N ALA A 9 -3.53 -18.23 12.87
CA ALA A 9 -2.33 -17.45 12.56
C ALA A 9 -2.67 -15.98 12.23
N SER A 10 -3.70 -15.74 11.43
CA SER A 10 -4.14 -14.38 11.07
C SER A 10 -4.71 -13.64 12.28
N GLY A 11 -5.56 -14.28 13.09
CA GLY A 11 -6.09 -13.71 14.32
C GLY A 11 -5.00 -13.35 15.32
N ALA A 12 -4.04 -14.26 15.57
CA ALA A 12 -2.90 -14.01 16.44
C ALA A 12 -2.02 -12.85 15.94
N LEU A 13 -1.76 -12.78 14.63
CA LEU A 13 -0.98 -11.69 14.03
C LEU A 13 -1.69 -10.35 14.17
N LEU A 14 -3.00 -10.29 13.91
CA LEU A 14 -3.80 -9.06 14.05
C LEU A 14 -3.81 -8.55 15.49
N ILE A 15 -3.97 -9.45 16.46
CA ILE A 15 -3.91 -9.15 17.89
C ILE A 15 -2.52 -8.63 18.27
N LEU A 16 -1.46 -9.29 17.80
CA LEU A 16 -0.08 -8.89 18.09
C LEU A 16 0.24 -7.49 17.55
N ILE A 17 -0.11 -7.20 16.30
CA ILE A 17 0.09 -5.86 15.71
C ILE A 17 -0.72 -4.81 16.48
N ALA A 18 -1.97 -5.12 16.85
CA ALA A 18 -2.79 -4.20 17.62
C ALA A 18 -2.23 -3.96 19.02
N ALA A 19 -1.70 -4.99 19.69
CA ALA A 19 -1.07 -4.86 21.00
C ALA A 19 0.20 -4.00 20.95
N ILE A 20 1.06 -4.22 19.94
CA ILE A 20 2.25 -3.39 19.71
C ILE A 20 1.83 -1.95 19.41
N GLY A 21 0.84 -1.74 18.54
CA GLY A 21 0.32 -0.43 18.19
C GLY A 21 -0.24 0.33 19.40
N LEU A 22 -1.04 -0.34 20.24
CA LEU A 22 -1.57 0.24 21.48
C LEU A 22 -0.47 0.53 22.48
N TRP A 23 0.56 -0.31 22.57
CA TRP A 23 1.72 -0.07 23.43
C TRP A 23 2.52 1.16 22.98
N LEU A 24 2.85 1.26 21.69
CA LEU A 24 3.53 2.44 21.13
C LEU A 24 2.70 3.72 21.26
N ASN A 25 1.37 3.60 21.24
CA ASN A 25 0.47 4.75 21.35
C ASN A 25 0.33 5.31 22.78
N GLN A 26 0.90 4.66 23.80
CA GLN A 26 0.81 5.12 25.19
C GLN A 26 1.50 6.46 25.42
N ASP A 27 2.53 6.76 24.63
CA ASP A 27 3.30 8.01 24.72
C ASP A 27 2.59 9.20 24.05
N HIS A 28 1.44 8.98 23.41
CA HIS A 28 0.71 10.01 22.67
C HIS A 28 -0.49 10.56 23.45
N ASN A 29 -0.61 11.89 23.48
CA ASN A 29 -1.74 12.54 24.13
C ASN A 29 -3.04 12.23 23.37
N LEU A 30 -4.02 11.66 24.07
CA LEU A 30 -5.30 11.25 23.49
C LEU A 30 -6.29 12.40 23.38
N GLY A 31 -6.27 13.36 24.31
CA GLY A 31 -7.31 14.40 24.35
C GLY A 31 -8.72 13.81 24.55
N SER A 32 -9.74 14.40 23.91
CA SER A 32 -11.14 13.95 23.99
C SER A 32 -11.74 13.76 22.60
N ALA A 33 -12.88 13.09 22.47
CA ALA A 33 -13.56 12.89 21.18
C ALA A 33 -13.84 14.20 20.42
N ARG A 34 -14.06 15.32 21.13
CA ARG A 34 -14.29 16.66 20.51
C ARG A 34 -13.02 17.47 20.29
N ARG A 35 -11.89 17.06 20.88
CA ARG A 35 -10.57 17.68 20.76
C ARG A 35 -9.54 16.56 20.75
N MET A 36 -9.55 15.79 19.68
CA MET A 36 -8.74 14.58 19.55
C MET A 36 -7.26 14.95 19.49
N GLY A 37 -6.47 14.39 20.39
CA GLY A 37 -5.02 14.43 20.30
C GLY A 37 -4.49 13.42 19.27
N PRO A 38 -3.20 13.47 18.93
CA PRO A 38 -2.61 12.64 17.88
C PRO A 38 -2.74 11.13 18.15
N GLY A 39 -2.86 10.71 19.41
CA GLY A 39 -3.01 9.29 19.76
C GLY A 39 -4.45 8.76 19.72
N TYR A 40 -5.48 9.62 19.63
CA TYR A 40 -6.87 9.17 19.75
C TYR A 40 -7.31 8.30 18.57
N MET A 41 -7.04 8.77 17.35
CA MET A 41 -7.43 8.05 16.13
C MET A 41 -6.67 6.73 15.98
N PRO A 42 -5.33 6.67 16.15
CA PRO A 42 -4.60 5.41 16.17
C PRO A 42 -5.13 4.42 17.23
N MET A 43 -5.45 4.91 18.44
CA MET A 43 -6.02 4.09 19.51
C MET A 43 -7.31 3.39 19.06
N LEU A 44 -8.25 4.13 18.46
CA LEU A 44 -9.50 3.56 17.96
C LEU A 44 -9.26 2.47 16.90
N VAL A 45 -8.36 2.73 15.95
CA VAL A 45 -8.02 1.78 14.89
C VAL A 45 -7.42 0.51 15.49
N PHE A 46 -6.49 0.63 16.44
CA PHE A 46 -5.88 -0.55 17.06
C PHE A 46 -6.85 -1.31 17.95
N TYR A 47 -7.77 -0.66 18.67
CA TYR A 47 -8.83 -1.37 19.39
C TYR A 47 -9.80 -2.08 18.45
N ALA A 48 -10.19 -1.44 17.34
CA ALA A 48 -11.02 -2.08 16.33
C ALA A 48 -10.31 -3.29 15.72
N GLN A 49 -9.03 -3.15 15.38
CA GLN A 49 -8.19 -4.25 14.90
C GLN A 49 -8.04 -5.37 15.94
N LEU A 50 -7.85 -5.04 17.22
CA LEU A 50 -7.78 -6.00 18.31
C LEU A 50 -9.08 -6.80 18.41
N GLY A 51 -10.23 -6.10 18.36
CA GLY A 51 -11.55 -6.72 18.36
C GLY A 51 -11.76 -7.66 17.17
N LEU A 52 -11.42 -7.22 15.96
CA LEU A 52 -11.47 -8.07 14.76
C LEU A 52 -10.54 -9.28 14.86
N GLY A 53 -9.32 -9.10 15.37
CA GLY A 53 -8.36 -10.18 15.57
C GLY A 53 -8.85 -11.23 16.57
N ILE A 54 -9.49 -10.79 17.67
CA ILE A 54 -10.14 -11.67 18.64
C ILE A 54 -11.31 -12.43 17.99
N ILE A 55 -12.15 -11.75 17.20
CA ILE A 55 -13.26 -12.38 16.48
C ILE A 55 -12.75 -13.45 15.52
N VAL A 56 -11.73 -13.16 14.71
CA VAL A 56 -11.12 -14.11 13.77
C VAL A 56 -10.52 -15.30 14.52
N LEU A 57 -9.78 -15.05 15.60
CA LEU A 57 -9.20 -16.12 16.43
C LEU A 57 -10.29 -17.00 17.07
N ALA A 58 -11.39 -16.41 17.51
CA ALA A 58 -12.53 -17.15 18.06
C ALA A 58 -13.21 -18.01 16.97
N MET A 59 -13.45 -17.45 15.79
CA MET A 59 -14.03 -18.18 14.65
C MET A 59 -13.15 -19.34 14.17
N ALA A 60 -11.83 -19.23 14.34
CA ALA A 60 -10.87 -20.28 13.98
C ALA A 60 -11.14 -21.63 14.68
N PHE A 61 -11.80 -21.61 15.84
CA PHE A 61 -12.16 -22.79 16.60
C PHE A 61 -13.46 -23.47 16.11
N PHE A 62 -14.23 -22.79 15.27
CA PHE A 62 -15.52 -23.24 14.74
C PHE A 62 -15.49 -23.54 13.23
N ASN A 63 -14.57 -22.94 12.48
CA ASN A 63 -14.41 -23.17 11.04
C ASN A 63 -13.55 -24.41 10.76
N GLY A 64 -13.85 -25.12 9.67
CA GLY A 64 -13.16 -26.34 9.25
C GLY A 64 -11.66 -26.14 8.95
N PRO A 65 -10.89 -27.23 8.81
CA PRO A 65 -9.45 -27.14 8.67
C PRO A 65 -9.07 -26.73 7.25
N ASP A 66 -8.74 -25.46 7.04
CA ASP A 66 -8.03 -25.03 5.84
C ASP A 66 -6.52 -25.18 6.05
N PRO A 67 -5.84 -26.07 5.31
CA PRO A 67 -4.40 -26.23 5.44
C PRO A 67 -3.67 -24.95 5.04
N MET A 68 -2.66 -24.55 5.82
CA MET A 68 -1.84 -23.37 5.52
C MET A 68 -1.14 -23.52 4.18
N GLU A 69 -1.14 -22.45 3.39
CA GLU A 69 -0.35 -22.40 2.17
C GLU A 69 1.14 -22.42 2.55
N LYS A 70 1.88 -23.37 2.00
CA LYS A 70 3.31 -23.50 2.29
C LYS A 70 4.06 -22.53 1.39
N TRP A 71 4.80 -21.63 2.02
CA TRP A 71 5.59 -20.65 1.31
C TRP A 71 6.66 -21.33 0.48
N THR A 72 6.77 -20.93 -0.78
CA THR A 72 7.85 -21.40 -1.63
C THR A 72 9.14 -20.75 -1.16
N LYS A 73 10.28 -21.46 -1.23
CA LYS A 73 11.59 -20.88 -0.87
C LYS A 73 11.87 -19.55 -1.59
N ALA A 74 11.36 -19.42 -2.82
CA ALA A 74 11.41 -18.19 -3.62
C ALA A 74 10.67 -17.01 -2.96
N ASP A 75 9.54 -17.25 -2.29
CA ASP A 75 8.73 -16.20 -1.65
C ASP A 75 9.42 -15.65 -0.41
N VAL A 76 10.11 -16.52 0.33
CA VAL A 76 10.88 -16.14 1.52
C VAL A 76 12.17 -15.42 1.14
N SER A 77 12.90 -15.90 0.12
CA SER A 77 14.15 -15.27 -0.30
C SER A 77 13.93 -13.90 -0.94
N MET A 78 12.78 -13.64 -1.54
CA MET A 78 12.53 -12.37 -2.21
C MET A 78 12.39 -11.19 -1.24
N LEU A 79 12.01 -11.44 0.02
CA LEU A 79 11.88 -10.40 1.05
C LEU A 79 13.22 -9.72 1.42
N PRO A 80 14.29 -10.44 1.81
CA PRO A 80 15.56 -9.79 2.06
C PRO A 80 16.16 -9.20 0.78
N ILE A 81 15.95 -9.84 -0.37
CA ILE A 81 16.44 -9.32 -1.67
C ILE A 81 15.76 -7.99 -2.00
N SER A 82 14.45 -7.86 -1.81
CA SER A 82 13.73 -6.62 -2.07
C SER A 82 14.14 -5.50 -1.12
N ILE A 83 14.39 -5.80 0.15
CA ILE A 83 14.91 -4.82 1.12
C ILE A 83 16.30 -4.33 0.67
N ILE A 84 17.22 -5.25 0.36
CA ILE A 84 18.57 -4.90 -0.07
C ILE A 84 18.52 -4.08 -1.37
N ALA A 85 17.79 -4.54 -2.38
CA ALA A 85 17.66 -3.85 -3.66
C ALA A 85 17.05 -2.44 -3.49
N GLY A 86 16.01 -2.31 -2.66
CA GLY A 86 15.40 -1.02 -2.37
C GLY A 86 16.34 -0.07 -1.63
N THR A 87 17.11 -0.56 -0.66
CA THR A 87 18.11 0.25 0.05
C THR A 87 19.26 0.70 -0.85
N LEU A 88 19.73 -0.17 -1.76
CA LEU A 88 20.75 0.18 -2.74
C LEU A 88 20.22 1.23 -3.73
N ALA A 89 19.00 1.05 -4.22
CA ALA A 89 18.36 2.02 -5.10
C ALA A 89 18.18 3.38 -4.43
N TRP A 90 17.76 3.42 -3.16
CA TRP A 90 17.70 4.65 -2.38
C TRP A 90 19.07 5.33 -2.26
N TYR A 91 20.12 4.56 -1.97
CA TYR A 91 21.48 5.08 -1.81
C TYR A 91 22.05 5.67 -3.12
N ILE A 92 21.72 5.06 -4.26
CA ILE A 92 22.20 5.49 -5.58
C ILE A 92 21.29 6.59 -6.17
N ALA A 93 20.04 6.72 -5.71
CA ALA A 93 19.05 7.65 -6.24
C ALA A 93 19.57 9.09 -6.44
N PRO A 94 20.29 9.71 -5.50
CA PRO A 94 20.77 11.09 -5.64
C PRO A 94 21.76 11.29 -6.81
N VAL A 95 22.39 10.22 -7.29
CA VAL A 95 23.34 10.27 -8.44
C VAL A 95 22.61 10.56 -9.75
N PHE A 96 21.33 10.21 -9.86
CA PHE A 96 20.58 10.34 -11.12
C PHE A 96 20.08 11.76 -11.41
N GLY A 97 20.17 12.69 -10.45
CA GLY A 97 19.90 14.11 -10.66
C GLY A 97 19.24 14.80 -9.48
N SER A 98 19.14 16.13 -9.57
CA SER A 98 18.65 17.02 -8.51
C SER A 98 17.23 16.72 -8.02
N PHE A 99 16.43 15.99 -8.82
CA PHE A 99 15.10 15.54 -8.40
C PHE A 99 15.14 14.54 -7.24
N PHE A 100 16.20 13.73 -7.14
CA PHE A 100 16.38 12.70 -6.13
C PHE A 100 17.32 13.13 -5.00
N GLU A 101 17.82 14.37 -5.01
CA GLU A 101 18.54 14.93 -3.85
C GLU A 101 17.61 15.07 -2.63
N SER A 102 16.31 15.32 -2.88
CA SER A 102 15.27 15.28 -1.85
C SER A 102 15.13 13.87 -1.27
N THR A 103 15.27 13.74 0.06
CA THR A 103 15.20 12.45 0.77
C THR A 103 13.92 11.67 0.47
N TYR A 104 12.77 12.35 0.28
CA TYR A 104 11.49 11.71 0.00
C TYR A 104 11.42 11.09 -1.40
N ASN A 105 11.95 11.76 -2.44
CA ASN A 105 11.95 11.25 -3.82
C ASN A 105 12.94 10.10 -3.98
N ALA A 106 14.12 10.21 -3.36
CA ALA A 106 15.05 9.08 -3.27
C ALA A 106 14.40 7.88 -2.59
N LEU A 107 13.73 8.10 -1.45
CA LEU A 107 13.08 7.03 -0.69
C LEU A 107 11.94 6.40 -1.50
N GLY A 108 11.14 7.20 -2.22
CA GLY A 108 10.12 6.71 -3.13
C GLY A 108 10.69 5.82 -4.23
N LEU A 109 11.86 6.17 -4.80
CA LEU A 109 12.55 5.34 -5.80
C LEU A 109 13.07 4.03 -5.18
N GLY A 110 13.65 4.09 -3.98
CA GLY A 110 14.09 2.91 -3.25
C GLY A 110 12.95 1.94 -2.94
N MET A 111 11.84 2.46 -2.42
CA MET A 111 10.63 1.67 -2.17
C MET A 111 10.06 1.09 -3.46
N LEU A 112 10.02 1.86 -4.54
CA LEU A 112 9.56 1.39 -5.85
C LEU A 112 10.39 0.20 -6.34
N VAL A 113 11.73 0.30 -6.30
CA VAL A 113 12.61 -0.79 -6.71
C VAL A 113 12.40 -2.01 -5.81
N GLY A 114 12.30 -1.83 -4.49
CA GLY A 114 12.01 -2.93 -3.57
C GLY A 114 10.70 -3.66 -3.92
N PHE A 115 9.62 -2.91 -4.15
CA PHE A 115 8.32 -3.49 -4.51
C PHE A 115 8.28 -4.09 -5.92
N LEU A 116 9.07 -3.59 -6.88
CA LEU A 116 9.18 -4.24 -8.18
C LEU A 116 10.01 -5.54 -8.11
N VAL A 117 11.03 -5.57 -7.26
CA VAL A 117 11.85 -6.75 -7.01
C VAL A 117 11.03 -7.84 -6.32
N ILE A 118 10.19 -7.50 -5.33
CA ILE A 118 9.34 -8.50 -4.66
C ILE A 118 8.34 -9.18 -5.64
N CYS A 119 7.95 -8.48 -6.72
CA CYS A 119 7.02 -9.00 -7.74
C CYS A 119 7.54 -10.22 -8.52
N TYR A 120 8.83 -10.54 -8.44
CA TYR A 120 9.37 -11.73 -9.08
C TYR A 120 8.78 -13.02 -8.51
N SER A 121 8.44 -13.03 -7.21
CA SER A 121 7.69 -14.13 -6.59
C SER A 121 6.21 -14.05 -6.98
N LYS A 122 5.64 -15.19 -7.38
CA LYS A 122 4.21 -15.29 -7.73
C LYS A 122 3.29 -14.95 -6.55
N GLY A 123 3.66 -15.34 -5.32
CA GLY A 123 2.85 -15.10 -4.12
C GLY A 123 2.79 -13.62 -3.75
N TRP A 124 3.88 -12.89 -3.95
CA TRP A 124 3.97 -11.47 -3.59
C TRP A 124 3.59 -10.50 -4.70
N ARG A 125 3.47 -10.99 -5.94
CA ARG A 125 3.29 -10.18 -7.13
C ARG A 125 2.13 -9.19 -7.03
N LEU A 126 0.99 -9.62 -6.50
CA LEU A 126 -0.20 -8.75 -6.40
C LEU A 126 0.05 -7.58 -5.45
N VAL A 127 0.54 -7.86 -4.24
CA VAL A 127 0.84 -6.83 -3.22
C VAL A 127 1.96 -5.92 -3.70
N GLY A 128 3.00 -6.47 -4.33
CA GLY A 128 4.12 -5.70 -4.87
C GLY A 128 3.69 -4.68 -5.92
N PHE A 129 2.81 -5.04 -6.86
CA PHE A 129 2.33 -4.09 -7.87
C PHE A 129 1.46 -2.98 -7.27
N ILE A 130 0.61 -3.28 -6.28
CA ILE A 130 -0.21 -2.27 -5.60
C ILE A 130 0.69 -1.27 -4.86
N CYS A 131 1.66 -1.75 -4.10
CA CYS A 131 2.61 -0.90 -3.40
C CYS A 131 3.48 -0.09 -4.37
N ALA A 132 3.95 -0.71 -5.45
CA ALA A 132 4.71 -0.03 -6.51
C ALA A 132 3.89 1.07 -7.20
N ALA A 133 2.59 0.84 -7.44
CA ALA A 133 1.68 1.84 -7.99
C ALA A 133 1.58 3.08 -7.08
N MET A 134 1.51 2.90 -5.75
CA MET A 134 1.53 4.01 -4.80
C MET A 134 2.85 4.78 -4.80
N CYS A 135 3.99 4.09 -4.92
CA CYS A 135 5.30 4.75 -5.03
C CYS A 135 5.40 5.56 -6.33
N ILE A 136 4.92 4.99 -7.45
CA ILE A 136 4.92 5.69 -8.74
C ILE A 136 4.00 6.91 -8.71
N PHE A 137 2.80 6.79 -8.13
CA PHE A 137 1.93 7.95 -7.90
C PHE A 137 2.69 9.07 -7.20
N SER A 138 3.35 8.74 -6.09
CA SER A 138 4.06 9.71 -5.25
C SER A 138 5.20 10.39 -6.00
N LEU A 139 5.98 9.62 -6.78
CA LEU A 139 7.10 10.14 -7.58
C LEU A 139 6.64 10.98 -8.78
N LEU A 140 5.53 10.61 -9.42
CA LEU A 140 5.00 11.34 -10.58
C LEU A 140 4.22 12.58 -10.18
N LEU A 141 3.62 12.63 -8.99
CA LEU A 141 2.71 13.71 -8.62
C LEU A 141 3.39 15.09 -8.69
N GLU A 142 4.65 15.19 -8.27
CA GLU A 142 5.37 16.47 -8.21
C GLU A 142 5.66 17.07 -9.60
N LYS A 143 6.04 16.23 -10.60
CA LYS A 143 6.41 16.69 -11.95
C LYS A 143 5.37 16.41 -13.03
N GLY A 144 4.74 15.25 -12.97
CA GLY A 144 3.75 14.78 -13.92
C GLY A 144 2.34 15.31 -13.70
N GLY A 145 2.06 15.82 -12.49
CA GLY A 145 0.72 16.24 -12.10
C GLY A 145 -0.24 15.08 -11.85
N LEU A 146 -1.44 15.43 -11.38
CA LEU A 146 -2.44 14.50 -10.90
C LEU A 146 -2.91 13.52 -11.98
N MET A 147 -3.20 14.00 -13.20
CA MET A 147 -3.79 13.16 -14.24
C MET A 147 -2.82 12.08 -14.70
N LEU A 148 -1.56 12.44 -14.91
CA LEU A 148 -0.52 11.52 -15.34
C LEU A 148 -0.18 10.51 -14.22
N ALA A 149 -0.13 10.96 -12.97
CA ALA A 149 0.05 10.08 -11.81
C ALA A 149 -1.10 9.07 -11.67
N LEU A 150 -2.35 9.50 -11.86
CA LEU A 150 -3.53 8.61 -11.83
C LEU A 150 -3.49 7.56 -12.95
N VAL A 151 -3.18 7.96 -14.19
CA VAL A 151 -3.02 7.02 -15.31
C VAL A 151 -1.98 5.96 -14.99
N ALA A 152 -0.79 6.38 -14.52
CA ALA A 152 0.30 5.46 -14.19
C ALA A 152 -0.10 4.49 -13.07
N THR A 153 -0.75 5.00 -12.02
CA THR A 153 -1.19 4.19 -10.88
C THR A 153 -2.23 3.15 -11.28
N ILE A 154 -3.24 3.55 -12.06
CA ILE A 154 -4.29 2.64 -12.54
C ILE A 154 -3.69 1.60 -13.48
N GLY A 155 -2.83 2.01 -14.42
CA GLY A 155 -2.17 1.11 -15.36
C GLY A 155 -1.34 0.04 -14.65
N ILE A 156 -0.53 0.43 -13.66
CA ILE A 156 0.33 -0.51 -12.92
C ILE A 156 -0.48 -1.41 -12.01
N SER A 157 -1.53 -0.89 -11.37
CA SER A 157 -2.45 -1.70 -10.58
C SER A 157 -3.16 -2.75 -11.45
N ALA A 158 -3.56 -2.39 -12.66
CA ALA A 158 -4.19 -3.32 -13.60
C ALA A 158 -3.24 -4.43 -14.08
N LEU A 159 -1.92 -4.21 -14.08
CA LEU A 159 -0.94 -5.25 -14.39
C LEU A 159 -0.83 -6.34 -13.31
N ALA A 160 -1.27 -6.05 -12.08
CA ALA A 160 -1.22 -6.98 -10.96
C ALA A 160 -2.05 -8.25 -11.23
N GLU A 161 -3.18 -8.10 -11.91
CA GLU A 161 -4.17 -9.17 -12.09
C GLU A 161 -4.23 -9.68 -13.54
N PRO A 162 -4.10 -11.00 -13.78
CA PRO A 162 -4.09 -11.56 -15.13
C PRO A 162 -5.39 -11.31 -15.92
N GLU A 163 -6.54 -11.24 -15.23
CA GLU A 163 -7.84 -11.02 -15.85
C GLU A 163 -7.97 -9.60 -16.43
N HIS A 164 -7.55 -8.60 -15.65
CA HIS A 164 -7.49 -7.20 -16.10
C HIS A 164 -6.50 -7.01 -17.26
N ARG A 165 -5.41 -7.78 -17.29
CA ARG A 165 -4.46 -7.82 -18.42
C ARG A 165 -5.09 -8.34 -19.71
N ALA A 166 -6.03 -9.28 -19.62
CA ALA A 166 -6.71 -9.86 -20.78
C ALA A 166 -7.84 -8.97 -21.33
N ARG A 167 -8.35 -8.01 -20.55
CA ARG A 167 -9.42 -7.06 -20.94
C ARG A 167 -8.96 -5.60 -20.86
N PRO A 168 -7.96 -5.18 -21.66
CA PRO A 168 -7.39 -3.83 -21.57
C PRO A 168 -8.40 -2.73 -21.90
N LEU A 169 -9.41 -3.02 -22.73
CA LEU A 169 -10.47 -2.06 -23.08
C LEU A 169 -11.34 -1.67 -21.87
N GLY A 170 -11.63 -2.62 -20.97
CA GLY A 170 -12.42 -2.34 -19.77
C GLY A 170 -11.65 -1.45 -18.78
N VAL A 171 -10.36 -1.74 -18.59
CA VAL A 171 -9.46 -0.94 -17.75
C VAL A 171 -9.34 0.48 -18.31
N LEU A 172 -9.20 0.62 -19.62
CA LEU A 172 -9.09 1.92 -20.28
C LEU A 172 -10.38 2.75 -20.10
N GLY A 173 -11.55 2.13 -20.28
CA GLY A 173 -12.84 2.77 -20.03
C GLY A 173 -12.99 3.27 -18.59
N LEU A 174 -12.66 2.42 -17.60
CA LEU A 174 -12.66 2.80 -16.19
C LEU A 174 -11.65 3.93 -15.91
N THR A 175 -10.47 3.87 -16.52
CA THR A 175 -9.43 4.88 -16.36
C THR A 175 -9.93 6.24 -16.85
N ILE A 176 -10.50 6.31 -18.05
CA ILE A 176 -11.06 7.55 -18.60
C ILE A 176 -12.18 8.08 -17.69
N PHE A 177 -13.07 7.20 -17.26
CA PHE A 177 -14.18 7.57 -16.37
C PHE A 177 -13.68 8.17 -15.05
N LEU A 178 -12.74 7.50 -14.37
CA LEU A 178 -12.18 7.98 -13.11
C LEU A 178 -11.44 9.31 -13.29
N LEU A 179 -10.66 9.45 -14.37
CA LEU A 179 -9.97 10.70 -14.68
C LEU A 179 -10.95 11.86 -14.92
N ALA A 180 -12.02 11.62 -15.67
CA ALA A 180 -13.07 12.61 -15.92
C ALA A 180 -13.77 13.01 -14.61
N MET A 181 -14.07 12.03 -13.75
CA MET A 181 -14.69 12.26 -12.44
C MET A 181 -13.76 13.05 -11.51
N CYS A 182 -12.47 12.68 -11.43
CA CYS A 182 -11.47 13.41 -10.64
C CYS A 182 -11.32 14.85 -11.13
N TRP A 183 -11.24 15.06 -12.45
CA TRP A 183 -11.17 16.40 -13.03
C TRP A 183 -12.42 17.23 -12.69
N TRP A 184 -13.62 16.64 -12.83
CA TRP A 184 -14.87 17.31 -12.47
C TRP A 184 -14.86 17.74 -11.00
N ILE A 185 -14.58 16.81 -10.09
CA ILE A 185 -14.62 17.10 -8.64
C ILE A 185 -13.59 18.16 -8.28
N PHE A 186 -12.32 17.98 -8.66
CA PHE A 186 -11.25 18.84 -8.18
C PHE A 186 -11.21 20.22 -8.86
N ILE A 187 -11.56 20.30 -10.14
CA ILE A 187 -11.49 21.55 -10.90
C ILE A 187 -12.82 22.28 -10.91
N LYS A 188 -13.94 21.59 -11.12
CA LYS A 188 -15.25 22.26 -11.20
C LYS A 188 -15.91 22.44 -9.84
N GLN A 189 -15.84 21.44 -8.97
CA GLN A 189 -16.62 21.47 -7.71
C GLN A 189 -15.84 22.08 -6.55
N LEU A 190 -14.56 21.69 -6.40
CA LEU A 190 -13.75 22.04 -5.23
C LEU A 190 -12.91 23.31 -5.42
N ASP A 191 -12.68 23.74 -6.67
CA ASP A 191 -11.82 24.88 -7.04
C ASP A 191 -10.45 24.89 -6.32
N ILE A 192 -9.87 23.70 -6.11
CA ILE A 192 -8.56 23.57 -5.47
C ILE A 192 -7.47 23.68 -6.53
N ARG A 193 -6.43 24.46 -6.22
CA ARG A 193 -5.22 24.58 -7.05
C ARG A 193 -4.33 23.35 -6.89
N VAL A 194 -4.65 22.29 -7.62
CA VAL A 194 -3.80 21.09 -7.79
C VAL A 194 -3.12 21.11 -9.16
N ALA A 195 -1.87 20.64 -9.23
CA ALA A 195 -1.15 20.49 -10.50
C ALA A 195 -1.79 19.35 -11.31
N VAL A 196 -2.71 19.68 -12.22
CA VAL A 196 -3.47 18.68 -13.00
C VAL A 196 -2.62 18.04 -14.09
N TRP A 197 -1.87 18.89 -14.79
CA TRP A 197 -1.06 18.55 -15.95
C TRP A 197 0.43 18.68 -15.58
N PRO A 198 1.32 17.98 -16.31
CA PRO A 198 2.76 18.12 -16.09
C PRO A 198 3.12 19.60 -16.21
N LEU A 199 3.87 20.08 -15.20
CA LEU A 199 4.26 21.48 -15.12
C LEU A 199 5.10 21.83 -16.35
N GLN A 200 4.54 22.69 -17.20
CA GLN A 200 5.29 23.43 -18.22
C GLN A 200 6.07 24.51 -17.46
N TYR A 201 7.31 24.21 -17.09
CA TYR A 201 8.30 25.25 -16.85
C TYR A 201 8.95 25.63 -18.17
#